data_AF-A0A0F9N858-F1
#
_entry.id   AF-A0A0F9N858-F1
#
_cell.length_a   1.000
_cell.length_b   1.000
_cell.length_c   1.000
_cell.angle_alpha   90.00
_cell.angle_beta   90.00
_cell.angle_gamma   90.00
#
_symmetry.space_group_name_H-M   'P 1'
#
loop_
_entity.id
_entity.type
_entity.pdbx_description
1 polymer ?
#
loop_
_entity_poly.entity_id
_entity_poly.type
_entity_poly.pdbx_seq_one_letter_code
_entity_poly.pdbx_strand_id
1 'polypeptide(L)'
;MEMELEILQADERFKGVVNVRVPGIYVTRGNPLPKRMSKLVKPAVLALQKVYKDIVAEGGHLYLSDMFRSANDQQKAHEDWKSGRKSAYSPPSCNSVHEAARAIDIDAFDTMISHKRVREILNRYGWINIVATLTGAECWHYEFRQKRWEDFKTKNGYAEMARAMKKDIGNVTSLAKANRQMEDMKWVQSSLNKILKIHLTIDGLMGEKTREAVRKLQKKYRLQADGIPGPITRKKMKEILGV
;
A
#
# COMPACT_ATOMS: atom_id res chain seq x y z
N MET A 1 -17.80 17.33 -12.53
CA MET A 1 -16.58 18.06 -12.12
C MET A 1 -15.68 18.13 -13.34
N GLU A 2 -14.93 19.22 -13.51
CA GLU A 2 -13.94 19.31 -14.59
C GLU A 2 -12.87 18.22 -14.43
N MET A 3 -12.30 17.78 -15.56
CA MET A 3 -11.30 16.71 -15.60
C MET A 3 -9.91 17.27 -15.26
N GLU A 4 -9.79 17.77 -14.04
CA GLU A 4 -8.61 18.47 -13.56
C GLU A 4 -8.28 18.12 -12.11
N LEU A 5 -7.09 18.54 -11.66
CA LEU A 5 -6.67 18.39 -10.28
C LEU A 5 -6.44 19.77 -9.66
N GLU A 6 -7.19 20.06 -8.60
CA GLU A 6 -7.12 21.30 -7.83
C GLU A 6 -6.33 21.07 -6.52
N ILE A 7 -5.35 21.95 -6.24
CA ILE A 7 -4.69 22.00 -4.92
C ILE A 7 -5.59 22.79 -3.97
N LEU A 8 -5.89 22.20 -2.81
CA LEU A 8 -6.70 22.87 -1.79
C LEU A 8 -5.81 23.59 -0.78
N GLN A 9 -5.22 22.83 0.16
CA GLN A 9 -4.42 23.37 1.27
C GLN A 9 -3.34 22.38 1.67
N ALA A 10 -2.31 22.85 2.38
CA ALA A 10 -1.32 21.97 2.99
C ALA A 10 -1.98 20.95 3.94
N ASP A 11 -1.42 19.74 4.02
CA ASP A 11 -1.78 18.79 5.09
C ASP A 11 -0.82 19.01 6.26
N GLU A 12 -1.30 19.61 7.33
CA GLU A 12 -0.50 19.99 8.51
C GLU A 12 0.17 18.79 9.20
N ARG A 13 -0.30 17.57 8.93
CA ARG A 13 0.25 16.35 9.54
C ARG A 13 1.51 15.85 8.84
N PHE A 14 1.74 16.24 7.58
CA PHE A 14 2.78 15.65 6.75
C PHE A 14 3.58 16.72 6.00
N LYS A 15 4.91 16.65 6.14
CA LYS A 15 5.83 17.61 5.51
C LYS A 15 5.69 17.57 3.99
N GLY A 16 5.36 18.71 3.39
CA GLY A 16 5.33 18.87 1.94
C GLY A 16 4.17 18.16 1.23
N VAL A 17 3.17 17.68 1.96
CA VAL A 17 1.95 17.07 1.41
C VAL A 17 0.85 18.13 1.33
N VAL A 18 0.05 18.06 0.27
CA VAL A 18 -1.12 18.93 0.08
C VAL A 18 -2.37 18.08 -0.14
N ASN A 19 -3.50 18.56 0.36
CA ASN A 19 -4.82 18.03 0.05
C ASN A 19 -5.25 18.53 -1.33
N VAL A 20 -5.91 17.66 -2.07
CA VAL A 20 -6.34 17.93 -3.45
C VAL A 20 -7.80 17.55 -3.64
N ARG A 21 -8.43 18.17 -4.64
CA ARG A 21 -9.69 17.73 -5.24
C ARG A 21 -9.37 17.15 -6.61
N VAL A 22 -9.86 15.94 -6.88
CA VAL A 22 -9.50 15.18 -8.08
C VAL A 22 -10.62 14.20 -8.47
N PRO A 23 -10.90 13.99 -9.78
CA PRO A 23 -11.91 13.05 -10.24
C PRO A 23 -11.66 11.63 -9.72
N GLY A 24 -12.65 11.06 -9.06
CA GLY A 24 -12.60 9.71 -8.52
C GLY A 24 -13.67 8.79 -9.08
N ILE A 25 -13.56 7.50 -8.74
CA ILE A 25 -14.50 6.46 -9.17
C ILE A 25 -15.67 6.20 -8.20
N TYR A 26 -15.72 6.89 -7.04
CA TYR A 26 -16.64 6.56 -5.95
C TYR A 26 -18.00 7.26 -6.06
N VAL A 27 -19.07 6.55 -5.65
CA VAL A 27 -20.49 6.98 -5.59
C VAL A 27 -21.08 7.26 -6.98
N THR A 28 -20.57 8.29 -7.64
CA THR A 28 -20.88 8.63 -9.02
C THR A 28 -19.55 8.96 -9.68
N ARG A 29 -19.24 8.28 -10.78
CA ARG A 29 -17.98 8.47 -11.50
C ARG A 29 -17.78 9.95 -11.83
N GLY A 30 -16.61 10.49 -11.52
CA GLY A 30 -16.31 11.92 -11.64
C GLY A 30 -16.59 12.76 -10.39
N ASN A 31 -17.17 12.18 -9.34
CA ASN A 31 -17.18 12.82 -8.03
C ASN A 31 -15.76 12.89 -7.44
N PRO A 32 -15.47 13.88 -6.58
CA PRO A 32 -14.17 13.98 -5.93
C PRO A 32 -13.80 12.72 -5.15
N LEU A 33 -12.53 12.31 -5.26
CA LEU A 33 -11.96 11.27 -4.40
C LEU A 33 -12.15 11.64 -2.90
N PRO A 34 -12.45 10.68 -2.01
CA PRO A 34 -12.64 10.97 -0.59
C PRO A 34 -11.46 11.73 0.04
N LYS A 35 -11.75 12.76 0.85
CA LYS A 35 -10.75 13.65 1.49
C LYS A 35 -9.62 12.93 2.24
N ARG A 36 -9.92 11.74 2.80
CA ARG A 36 -8.93 10.92 3.50
C ARG A 36 -7.83 10.37 2.58
N MET A 37 -8.18 10.12 1.31
CA MET A 37 -7.29 9.60 0.27
C MET A 37 -6.68 10.72 -0.58
N SER A 38 -7.39 11.82 -0.79
CA SER A 38 -7.02 12.85 -1.77
C SER A 38 -5.89 13.79 -1.31
N LYS A 39 -4.69 13.25 -1.17
CA LYS A 39 -3.48 14.00 -0.84
C LYS A 39 -2.22 13.36 -1.44
N LEU A 40 -1.26 14.19 -1.81
CA LEU A 40 0.03 13.79 -2.37
C LEU A 40 1.12 14.78 -1.95
N VAL A 41 2.38 14.37 -2.04
CA VAL A 41 3.50 15.33 -1.96
C VAL A 41 3.38 16.38 -3.08
N LYS A 42 3.66 17.64 -2.78
CA LYS A 42 3.47 18.77 -3.71
C LYS A 42 4.11 18.54 -5.10
N PRO A 43 5.34 18.00 -5.23
CA PRO A 43 5.91 17.70 -6.55
C PRO A 43 5.12 16.68 -7.37
N ALA A 44 4.53 15.68 -6.71
CA ALA A 44 3.69 14.68 -7.38
C ALA A 44 2.39 15.32 -7.88
N VAL A 45 1.79 16.21 -7.10
CA VAL A 45 0.59 16.94 -7.52
C VAL A 45 0.85 17.80 -8.76
N LEU A 46 1.94 18.57 -8.77
CA LEU A 46 2.30 19.41 -9.90
C LEU A 46 2.56 18.58 -11.17
N ALA A 47 3.16 17.40 -11.02
CA ALA A 47 3.33 16.46 -12.13
C ALA A 47 1.97 15.92 -12.62
N LEU A 48 1.07 15.55 -11.71
CA LEU A 48 -0.23 15.01 -12.04
C LEU A 48 -1.16 16.04 -12.70
N GLN A 49 -1.06 17.33 -12.33
CA GLN A 49 -1.77 18.40 -13.05
C GLN A 49 -1.39 18.47 -14.53
N LYS A 50 -0.11 18.28 -14.86
CA LYS A 50 0.36 18.21 -16.26
C LYS A 50 -0.18 16.98 -16.98
N VAL A 51 -0.25 15.84 -16.28
CA VAL A 51 -0.88 14.61 -16.81
C VAL A 51 -2.35 14.87 -17.16
N TYR A 52 -3.12 15.47 -16.26
CA TYR A 52 -4.53 15.81 -16.53
C TYR A 52 -4.68 16.70 -17.76
N LYS A 53 -3.86 17.76 -17.85
CA LYS A 53 -3.85 18.66 -19.00
C LYS A 53 -3.61 17.91 -20.32
N ASP A 54 -2.62 17.03 -20.37
CA ASP A 54 -2.26 16.28 -21.57
C ASP A 54 -3.34 15.24 -21.93
N ILE A 55 -3.92 14.55 -20.94
CA ILE A 55 -4.99 13.57 -21.17
C ILE A 55 -6.23 14.25 -21.74
N VAL A 56 -6.65 15.39 -21.16
CA VAL A 56 -7.81 16.15 -21.64
C VAL A 56 -7.56 16.71 -23.04
N ALA A 57 -6.35 17.20 -23.32
CA ALA A 57 -5.97 17.68 -24.65
C ALA A 57 -6.08 16.58 -25.74
N GLU A 58 -5.95 15.31 -25.35
CA GLU A 58 -6.13 14.15 -26.22
C GLU A 58 -7.57 13.59 -26.22
N GLY A 59 -8.53 14.29 -25.59
CA GLY A 59 -9.92 13.84 -25.47
C GLY A 59 -10.14 12.70 -24.48
N GLY A 60 -9.13 12.42 -23.64
CA GLY A 60 -9.19 11.41 -22.60
C GLY A 60 -9.78 11.90 -21.28
N HIS A 61 -9.98 10.98 -20.35
CA HIS A 61 -10.23 11.28 -18.95
C HIS A 61 -9.37 10.41 -18.02
N LEU A 62 -9.19 10.85 -16.78
CA LEU A 62 -8.42 10.14 -15.76
C LEU A 62 -9.15 10.16 -14.42
N TYR A 63 -9.66 9.01 -14.00
CA TYR A 63 -10.26 8.84 -12.69
C TYR A 63 -9.30 8.13 -11.75
N LEU A 64 -9.27 8.56 -10.48
CA LEU A 64 -8.47 7.93 -9.43
C LEU A 64 -9.34 7.08 -8.50
N SER A 65 -8.80 5.94 -8.09
CA SER A 65 -9.41 5.03 -7.11
C SER A 65 -8.69 5.05 -5.77
N ASP A 66 -7.39 5.35 -5.76
CA ASP A 66 -6.62 5.52 -4.53
C ASP A 66 -5.46 6.50 -4.75
N MET A 67 -5.01 7.15 -3.67
CA MET A 67 -3.85 8.04 -3.67
C MET A 67 -3.07 7.87 -2.36
N PHE A 68 -3.53 8.46 -1.26
CA PHE A 68 -2.95 8.26 0.06
C PHE A 68 -3.69 7.19 0.85
N ARG A 69 -2.93 6.27 1.43
CA ARG A 69 -3.45 5.25 2.35
C ARG A 69 -2.76 5.38 3.69
N SER A 70 -3.53 5.47 4.78
CA SER A 70 -2.94 5.46 6.12
C SER A 70 -2.32 4.09 6.41
N ALA A 71 -1.37 4.01 7.34
CA ALA A 71 -0.79 2.72 7.72
C ALA A 71 -1.84 1.72 8.25
N ASN A 72 -2.88 2.21 8.92
CA ASN A 72 -3.95 1.38 9.43
C ASN A 72 -4.83 0.85 8.29
N ASP A 73 -5.12 1.69 7.30
CA ASP A 73 -5.85 1.28 6.08
C ASP A 73 -5.00 0.33 5.23
N GLN A 74 -3.68 0.55 5.14
CA GLN A 74 -2.75 -0.33 4.45
C GLN A 74 -2.70 -1.70 5.12
N GLN A 75 -2.65 -1.73 6.45
CA GLN A 75 -2.69 -2.97 7.22
C GLN A 75 -4.01 -3.72 7.01
N LYS A 76 -5.14 -3.01 7.02
CA LYS A 76 -6.45 -3.60 6.73
C LYS A 76 -6.53 -4.14 5.31
N ALA A 77 -6.06 -3.40 4.31
CA ALA A 77 -6.04 -3.85 2.92
C ALA A 77 -5.17 -5.10 2.74
N HIS A 78 -4.05 -5.20 3.46
CA HIS A 78 -3.20 -6.38 3.51
C HIS A 78 -3.93 -7.58 4.14
N GLU A 79 -4.66 -7.38 5.23
CA GLU A 79 -5.46 -8.41 5.88
C GLU A 79 -6.60 -8.88 4.98
N ASP A 80 -7.27 -7.96 4.28
CA ASP A 80 -8.34 -8.25 3.33
C ASP A 80 -7.83 -9.08 2.15
N TRP A 81 -6.70 -8.68 1.55
CA TRP A 81 -6.04 -9.45 0.49
C TRP A 81 -5.75 -10.87 0.94
N LYS A 82 -5.12 -10.99 2.10
CA LYS A 82 -4.78 -12.29 2.66
C LYS A 82 -5.98 -13.15 3.05
N SER A 83 -7.11 -12.55 3.38
CA SER A 83 -8.35 -13.25 3.72
C SER A 83 -9.16 -13.66 2.48
N GLY A 84 -8.70 -13.32 1.27
CA GLY A 84 -9.43 -13.53 0.03
C GLY A 84 -10.56 -12.53 -0.21
N ARG A 85 -10.78 -11.57 0.70
CA ARG A 85 -11.75 -10.47 0.53
C ARG A 85 -11.31 -9.44 -0.50
N LYS A 86 -10.02 -9.40 -0.82
CA LYS A 86 -9.44 -8.59 -1.90
C LYS A 86 -8.56 -9.50 -2.77
N SER A 87 -8.73 -9.44 -4.09
CA SER A 87 -7.93 -10.21 -5.05
C SER A 87 -6.57 -9.57 -5.33
N ALA A 88 -6.54 -8.24 -5.46
CA ALA A 88 -5.31 -7.50 -5.70
C ALA A 88 -4.36 -7.54 -4.51
N TYR A 89 -3.07 -7.74 -4.79
CA TYR A 89 -2.02 -7.75 -3.78
C TYR A 89 -2.01 -6.43 -3.00
N SER A 90 -1.71 -6.52 -1.70
CA SER A 90 -1.51 -5.34 -0.88
C SER A 90 -0.38 -5.63 0.09
N PRO A 91 0.72 -4.86 0.10
CA PRO A 91 1.81 -5.09 1.04
C PRO A 91 1.38 -4.76 2.48
N PRO A 92 2.07 -5.29 3.51
CA PRO A 92 1.83 -4.86 4.89
C PRO A 92 2.08 -3.36 5.05
N SER A 93 1.57 -2.80 6.15
CA SER A 93 1.88 -1.41 6.49
C SER A 93 3.39 -1.14 6.55
N CYS A 94 3.74 0.11 6.27
CA CYS A 94 5.09 0.63 6.05
C CYS A 94 5.82 0.12 4.81
N ASN A 95 5.18 -0.71 3.96
CA ASN A 95 5.78 -1.22 2.72
C ASN A 95 5.04 -0.73 1.47
N SER A 96 4.23 0.33 1.57
CA SER A 96 3.57 0.96 0.43
C SER A 96 3.93 2.44 0.32
N VAL A 97 4.19 2.90 -0.92
CA VAL A 97 4.39 4.33 -1.18
C VAL A 97 3.09 5.14 -1.19
N HIS A 98 1.91 4.49 -1.11
CA HIS A 98 0.65 5.17 -0.79
C HIS A 98 0.73 5.84 0.59
N GLU A 99 1.39 5.20 1.57
CA GLU A 99 1.62 5.79 2.90
C GLU A 99 2.58 6.97 2.87
N ALA A 100 3.33 7.13 1.77
CA ALA A 100 4.23 8.24 1.54
C ALA A 100 3.64 9.35 0.66
N ALA A 101 2.33 9.26 0.33
CA ALA A 101 1.64 10.23 -0.52
C ALA A 101 2.34 10.38 -1.90
N ARG A 102 2.80 9.25 -2.46
CA ARG A 102 3.57 9.15 -3.71
C ARG A 102 3.03 8.08 -4.68
N ALA A 103 1.86 7.50 -4.43
CA ALA A 103 1.22 6.56 -5.35
C ALA A 103 -0.19 7.02 -5.73
N ILE A 104 -0.64 6.53 -6.88
CA ILE A 104 -2.02 6.62 -7.36
C ILE A 104 -2.43 5.27 -7.94
N ASP A 105 -3.69 4.91 -7.73
CA ASP A 105 -4.36 3.83 -8.46
C ASP A 105 -5.38 4.47 -9.40
N ILE A 106 -5.26 4.25 -10.71
CA ILE A 106 -6.12 4.85 -11.73
C ILE A 106 -7.23 3.89 -12.17
N ASP A 107 -8.33 4.39 -12.74
CA ASP A 107 -9.15 3.56 -13.61
C ASP A 107 -8.43 3.42 -14.97
N ALA A 108 -7.80 2.27 -15.18
CA ALA A 108 -6.96 2.03 -16.35
C ALA A 108 -7.75 1.68 -17.61
N PHE A 109 -9.04 1.33 -17.49
CA PHE A 109 -9.81 0.74 -18.58
C PHE A 109 -10.90 1.65 -19.13
N ASP A 110 -11.30 2.66 -18.35
CA ASP A 110 -12.15 3.74 -18.81
C ASP A 110 -11.33 5.04 -18.77
N THR A 111 -10.69 5.35 -19.90
CA THR A 111 -9.86 6.56 -20.05
C THR A 111 -10.16 7.37 -21.30
N MET A 112 -11.09 6.90 -22.16
CA MET A 112 -11.37 7.40 -23.53
C MET A 112 -10.19 7.40 -24.51
N ILE A 113 -8.97 7.26 -24.00
CA ILE A 113 -7.76 6.89 -24.72
C ILE A 113 -7.34 5.46 -24.31
N SER A 114 -6.30 4.91 -24.92
CA SER A 114 -5.80 3.59 -24.50
C SER A 114 -5.02 3.69 -23.19
N HIS A 115 -5.08 2.66 -22.34
CA HIS A 115 -4.23 2.58 -21.13
C HIS A 115 -2.74 2.76 -21.46
N LYS A 116 -2.29 2.22 -22.61
CA LYS A 116 -0.93 2.42 -23.12
C LYS A 116 -0.62 3.91 -23.25
N ARG A 117 -1.54 4.68 -23.83
CA ARG A 117 -1.36 6.12 -24.01
C ARG A 117 -1.33 6.86 -22.67
N VAL A 118 -2.23 6.53 -21.75
CA VAL A 118 -2.21 7.09 -20.38
C VAL A 118 -0.88 6.83 -19.69
N ARG A 119 -0.34 5.60 -19.81
CA ARG A 119 0.97 5.23 -19.27
C ARG A 119 2.10 6.06 -19.86
N GLU A 120 2.11 6.29 -21.17
CA GLU A 120 3.11 7.15 -21.82
C GLU A 120 3.08 8.57 -21.25
N ILE A 121 1.89 9.16 -21.11
CA ILE A 121 1.71 10.50 -20.54
C ILE A 121 2.19 10.54 -19.08
N LEU A 122 1.78 9.57 -18.25
CA LEU A 122 2.21 9.44 -16.86
C LEU A 122 3.74 9.36 -16.74
N ASN A 123 4.36 8.49 -17.54
CA ASN A 123 5.81 8.29 -17.54
C ASN A 123 6.59 9.57 -17.86
N ARG A 124 6.09 10.43 -18.79
CA ARG A 124 6.72 11.72 -19.12
C ARG A 124 6.88 12.63 -17.90
N TYR A 125 5.97 12.50 -16.91
CA TYR A 125 5.95 13.33 -15.71
C TYR A 125 6.42 12.58 -14.46
N GLY A 126 7.12 11.45 -14.61
CA GLY A 126 7.73 10.72 -13.50
C GLY A 126 6.74 9.85 -12.70
N TRP A 127 5.55 9.59 -13.25
CA TRP A 127 4.61 8.60 -12.71
C TRP A 127 4.89 7.25 -13.38
N ILE A 128 5.55 6.35 -12.65
CA ILE A 128 6.06 5.11 -13.19
C ILE A 128 5.20 3.94 -12.70
N ASN A 129 4.73 3.12 -13.64
CA ASN A 129 4.02 1.88 -13.31
C ASN A 129 4.95 0.87 -12.64
N ILE A 130 4.41 0.03 -11.77
CA ILE A 130 5.22 -1.00 -11.06
C ILE A 130 5.27 -2.34 -11.80
N VAL A 131 4.43 -2.54 -12.82
CA VAL A 131 4.43 -3.72 -13.67
C VAL A 131 4.63 -3.36 -15.14
N ALA A 132 5.22 -4.27 -15.91
CA ALA A 132 5.39 -4.08 -17.36
C ALA A 132 4.05 -4.25 -18.12
N THR A 133 3.13 -5.04 -17.59
CA THR A 133 1.86 -5.38 -18.26
C THR A 133 0.87 -4.21 -18.22
N LEU A 134 0.04 -4.09 -19.26
CA LEU A 134 -1.06 -3.11 -19.34
C LEU A 134 -2.39 -3.65 -18.79
N THR A 135 -2.41 -4.94 -18.43
CA THR A 135 -3.56 -5.64 -17.88
C THR A 135 -3.11 -6.49 -16.69
N GLY A 136 -4.09 -6.99 -15.93
CA GLY A 136 -3.84 -7.84 -14.77
C GLY A 136 -3.54 -7.03 -13.51
N ALA A 137 -3.06 -7.74 -12.48
CA ALA A 137 -2.82 -7.15 -11.16
C ALA A 137 -1.84 -5.99 -11.23
N GLU A 138 -2.15 -4.91 -10.50
CA GLU A 138 -1.32 -3.71 -10.34
C GLU A 138 -1.08 -2.89 -11.62
N CYS A 139 -1.70 -3.22 -12.76
CA CYS A 139 -1.49 -2.45 -13.99
C CYS A 139 -1.99 -1.00 -13.87
N TRP A 140 -2.91 -0.73 -12.94
CA TRP A 140 -3.44 0.58 -12.58
C TRP A 140 -2.56 1.36 -11.57
N HIS A 141 -1.54 0.75 -10.99
CA HIS A 141 -0.76 1.34 -9.90
C HIS A 141 0.45 2.12 -10.44
N TYR A 142 0.53 3.40 -10.07
CA TYR A 142 1.61 4.29 -10.49
C TYR A 142 2.25 4.99 -9.30
N GLU A 143 3.57 5.13 -9.37
CA GLU A 143 4.36 5.74 -8.31
C GLU A 143 5.11 6.96 -8.84
N PHE A 144 5.05 8.06 -8.09
CA PHE A 144 5.84 9.23 -8.36
C PHE A 144 7.27 9.04 -7.84
N ARG A 145 8.17 8.60 -8.72
CA ARG A 145 9.57 8.27 -8.39
C ARG A 145 10.53 9.28 -9.00
N GLN A 146 11.09 10.13 -8.15
CA GLN A 146 12.23 10.98 -8.51
C GLN A 146 13.51 10.13 -8.60
N LYS A 147 14.50 10.58 -9.37
CA LYS A 147 15.78 9.85 -9.55
C LYS A 147 16.40 9.38 -8.23
N ARG A 148 16.41 10.24 -7.19
CA ARG A 148 16.95 9.89 -5.86
C ARG A 148 16.32 8.61 -5.26
N TRP A 149 15.04 8.39 -5.54
CA TRP A 149 14.30 7.25 -5.02
C TRP A 149 14.52 5.98 -5.84
N GLU A 150 14.68 6.09 -7.16
CA GLU A 150 15.10 4.97 -8.00
C GLU A 150 16.50 4.49 -7.62
N ASP A 151 17.43 5.43 -7.43
CA ASP A 151 18.79 5.13 -6.97
C ASP A 151 18.75 4.44 -5.59
N PHE A 152 17.89 4.92 -4.68
CA PHE A 152 17.72 4.32 -3.35
C PHE A 152 17.12 2.91 -3.44
N LYS A 153 16.08 2.71 -4.27
CA LYS A 153 15.44 1.40 -4.49
C LYS A 153 16.43 0.38 -5.01
N THR A 154 17.26 0.79 -5.96
CA THR A 154 18.27 -0.08 -6.58
C THR A 154 19.29 -0.58 -5.55
N LYS A 155 19.63 0.26 -4.57
CA LYS A 155 20.60 -0.07 -3.51
C LYS A 155 20.01 -0.85 -2.33
N ASN A 156 18.78 -0.53 -1.92
CA ASN A 156 18.23 -0.99 -0.63
C ASN A 156 16.95 -1.84 -0.77
N GLY A 157 16.39 -1.94 -1.97
CA GLY A 157 15.12 -2.59 -2.23
C GLY A 157 13.90 -1.69 -2.01
N TYR A 158 12.75 -2.19 -2.46
CA TYR A 158 11.50 -1.44 -2.48
C TYR A 158 10.95 -1.12 -1.09
N ALA A 159 10.98 -2.09 -0.17
CA ALA A 159 10.44 -1.91 1.18
C ALA A 159 11.18 -0.81 1.94
N GLU A 160 12.52 -0.78 1.85
CA GLU A 160 13.34 0.28 2.45
C GLU A 160 13.07 1.65 1.80
N MET A 161 12.90 1.70 0.48
CA MET A 161 12.50 2.93 -0.21
C MET A 161 11.15 3.45 0.32
N ALA A 162 10.13 2.60 0.44
CA ALA A 162 8.82 2.99 0.93
C ALA A 162 8.89 3.55 2.36
N ARG A 163 9.66 2.92 3.24
CA ARG A 163 9.90 3.40 4.61
C ARG A 163 10.63 4.74 4.63
N ALA A 164 11.66 4.89 3.80
CA ALA A 164 12.41 6.13 3.68
C ALA A 164 11.54 7.28 3.16
N MET A 165 10.70 7.04 2.14
CA MET A 165 9.74 8.03 1.64
C MET A 165 8.69 8.42 2.70
N LYS A 166 8.22 7.46 3.49
CA LYS A 166 7.29 7.73 4.58
C LYS A 166 7.93 8.62 5.65
N LYS A 167 9.20 8.37 5.98
CA LYS A 167 10.00 9.21 6.88
C LYS A 167 10.25 10.61 6.30
N ASP A 168 10.48 10.74 4.99
CA ASP A 168 10.68 12.01 4.26
C ASP A 168 9.52 13.00 4.49
N ILE A 169 8.29 12.50 4.58
CA ILE A 169 7.08 13.31 4.84
C ILE A 169 6.69 13.41 6.32
N GLY A 170 7.50 12.87 7.24
CA GLY A 170 7.20 12.87 8.68
C GLY A 170 6.06 11.93 9.10
N ASN A 171 5.64 11.00 8.24
CA ASN A 171 4.60 10.01 8.57
C ASN A 171 5.20 8.86 9.42
N VAL A 172 5.73 9.19 10.59
CA VAL A 172 6.46 8.24 11.45
C VAL A 172 5.61 7.66 12.58
N THR A 173 4.41 8.20 12.81
CA THR A 173 3.51 7.85 13.94
C THR A 173 3.10 6.38 13.93
N SER A 174 3.11 5.74 12.76
CA SER A 174 2.81 4.32 12.59
C SER A 174 4.05 3.43 12.46
N LEU A 175 5.27 4.00 12.44
CA LEU A 175 6.50 3.23 12.31
C LEU A 175 6.81 2.45 13.59
N ALA A 176 6.67 3.06 14.77
CA ALA A 176 6.88 2.37 16.04
C ALA A 176 5.85 1.25 16.27
N LYS A 177 4.57 1.51 15.94
CA LYS A 177 3.49 0.52 16.01
C LYS A 177 3.71 -0.62 15.00
N ALA A 178 4.06 -0.30 13.75
CA ALA A 178 4.34 -1.30 12.72
C ALA A 178 5.60 -2.12 13.05
N ASN A 179 6.66 -1.49 13.58
CA ASN A 179 7.84 -2.18 14.08
C ASN A 179 7.47 -3.12 15.22
N ARG A 180 6.69 -2.67 16.20
CA ARG A 180 6.19 -3.55 17.27
C ARG A 180 5.38 -4.72 16.70
N GLN A 181 4.44 -4.47 15.79
CA GLN A 181 3.64 -5.52 15.14
C GLN A 181 4.49 -6.51 14.34
N MET A 182 5.53 -6.03 13.66
CA MET A 182 6.49 -6.86 12.92
C MET A 182 7.29 -7.74 13.87
N GLU A 183 7.84 -7.17 14.95
CA GLU A 183 8.58 -7.94 15.96
C GLU A 183 7.66 -8.94 16.69
N ASP A 184 6.42 -8.56 16.99
CA ASP A 184 5.39 -9.44 17.55
C ASP A 184 5.07 -10.62 16.63
N MET A 185 5.17 -10.44 15.30
CA MET A 185 4.95 -11.50 14.32
C MET A 185 6.19 -12.37 14.12
N LYS A 186 7.39 -11.78 14.11
CA LYS A 186 8.66 -12.54 14.11
C LYS A 186 8.74 -13.45 15.33
N TRP A 187 8.29 -12.96 16.49
CA TRP A 187 8.16 -13.78 17.69
C TRP A 187 7.21 -14.96 17.49
N VAL A 188 6.05 -14.76 16.84
CA VAL A 188 5.12 -15.86 16.51
C VAL A 188 5.77 -16.89 15.58
N GLN A 189 6.42 -16.45 14.51
CA GLN A 189 7.08 -17.34 13.55
C GLN A 189 8.18 -18.17 14.22
N SER A 190 9.02 -17.52 15.03
CA SER A 190 10.06 -18.19 15.82
C SER A 190 9.45 -19.20 16.81
N SER A 191 8.36 -18.83 17.47
CA SER A 191 7.62 -19.71 18.40
C SER A 191 7.04 -20.94 17.69
N LEU A 192 6.42 -20.75 16.53
CA LEU A 192 5.87 -21.84 15.72
C LEU A 192 6.96 -22.81 15.26
N ASN A 193 8.10 -22.29 14.80
CA ASN A 193 9.26 -23.10 14.43
C ASN A 193 9.71 -23.99 15.59
N LYS A 194 9.80 -23.40 16.80
CA LYS A 194 10.19 -24.14 18.02
C LYS A 194 9.17 -25.19 18.46
N ILE A 195 7.89 -24.84 18.50
CA ILE A 195 6.81 -25.68 19.05
C ILE A 195 6.42 -26.81 18.09
N LEU A 196 6.36 -26.52 16.80
CA LEU A 196 5.94 -27.48 15.76
C LEU A 196 7.11 -28.17 15.07
N LYS A 197 8.36 -27.77 15.36
CA LYS A 197 9.57 -28.28 14.69
C LYS A 197 9.52 -28.10 13.17
N ILE A 198 9.22 -26.87 12.74
CA ILE A 198 9.11 -26.46 11.34
C ILE A 198 10.09 -25.30 11.03
N HIS A 199 10.21 -24.92 9.75
CA HIS A 199 11.17 -23.93 9.26
C HIS A 199 10.49 -22.81 8.46
N LEU A 200 9.69 -21.97 9.14
CA LEU A 200 9.16 -20.74 8.57
C LEU A 200 10.26 -19.67 8.46
N THR A 201 10.19 -18.86 7.41
CA THR A 201 10.93 -17.60 7.30
C THR A 201 10.48 -16.64 8.42
N ILE A 202 11.44 -16.00 9.10
CA ILE A 202 11.19 -15.04 10.20
C ILE A 202 11.25 -13.62 9.62
N ASP A 203 10.24 -13.26 8.83
CA ASP A 203 10.15 -11.98 8.12
C ASP A 203 9.14 -11.01 8.75
N GLY A 204 8.43 -11.43 9.80
CA GLY A 204 7.37 -10.66 10.44
C GLY A 204 6.07 -10.61 9.61
N LEU A 205 5.95 -11.45 8.58
CA LEU A 205 4.80 -11.53 7.71
C LEU A 205 3.89 -12.71 8.07
N MET A 206 2.63 -12.40 8.30
CA MET A 206 1.58 -13.40 8.46
C MET A 206 1.18 -14.00 7.10
N GLY A 207 2.06 -14.74 6.44
CA GLY A 207 1.81 -15.42 5.17
C GLY A 207 1.07 -16.76 5.33
N GLU A 208 0.75 -17.43 4.21
CA GLU A 208 -0.05 -18.67 4.23
C GLU A 208 0.62 -19.78 5.04
N LYS A 209 1.93 -20.01 4.83
CA LYS A 209 2.70 -20.98 5.62
C LYS A 209 2.64 -20.69 7.13
N THR A 210 2.70 -19.42 7.52
CA THR A 210 2.56 -18.99 8.92
C THR A 210 1.16 -19.29 9.45
N ARG A 211 0.10 -19.02 8.66
CA ARG A 211 -1.29 -19.33 9.05
C ARG A 211 -1.55 -20.81 9.19
N GLU A 212 -1.08 -21.61 8.25
CA GLU A 212 -1.18 -23.07 8.33
C GLU A 212 -0.48 -23.58 9.58
N ALA A 213 0.69 -23.05 9.90
CA ALA A 213 1.38 -23.36 11.15
C ALA A 213 0.57 -22.93 12.38
N VAL A 214 -0.05 -21.75 12.37
CA VAL A 214 -0.96 -21.32 13.45
C VAL A 214 -2.14 -22.29 13.58
N ARG A 215 -2.79 -22.68 12.47
CA ARG A 215 -3.89 -23.67 12.49
C ARG A 215 -3.44 -25.02 13.00
N LYS A 216 -2.25 -25.48 12.61
CA LYS A 216 -1.65 -26.73 13.12
C LYS A 216 -1.44 -26.66 14.62
N LEU A 217 -0.89 -25.55 15.14
CA LEU A 217 -0.74 -25.33 16.57
C LEU A 217 -2.11 -25.29 17.29
N GLN A 218 -3.07 -24.52 16.77
CA GLN A 218 -4.41 -24.42 17.35
C GLN A 218 -5.10 -25.78 17.42
N LYS A 219 -5.09 -26.56 16.34
CA LYS A 219 -5.63 -27.93 16.32
C LYS A 219 -4.91 -28.83 17.32
N LYS A 220 -3.57 -28.81 17.35
CA LYS A 220 -2.75 -29.61 18.27
C LYS A 220 -3.11 -29.38 19.74
N TYR A 221 -3.47 -28.15 20.10
CA TYR A 221 -3.83 -27.77 21.48
C TYR A 221 -5.33 -27.49 21.68
N ARG A 222 -6.20 -28.00 20.79
CA ARG A 222 -7.67 -27.90 20.89
C ARG A 222 -8.19 -26.47 21.05
N LEU A 223 -7.55 -25.51 20.38
CA LEU A 223 -8.02 -24.12 20.25
C LEU A 223 -8.87 -23.97 18.98
N GLN A 224 -9.63 -22.86 18.89
CA GLN A 224 -10.30 -22.48 17.64
C GLN A 224 -9.26 -22.32 16.51
N ALA A 225 -9.38 -23.11 15.45
CA ALA A 225 -8.40 -23.20 14.37
C ALA A 225 -8.64 -22.18 13.25
N ASP A 226 -8.76 -20.90 13.61
CA ASP A 226 -8.99 -19.80 12.67
C ASP A 226 -7.72 -19.39 11.87
N GLY A 227 -6.53 -19.80 12.33
CA GLY A 227 -5.25 -19.41 11.75
C GLY A 227 -4.77 -18.03 12.19
N ILE A 228 -5.32 -17.49 13.28
CA ILE A 228 -5.01 -16.19 13.84
C ILE A 228 -4.38 -16.37 15.23
N PRO A 229 -3.15 -15.87 15.48
CA PRO A 229 -2.49 -15.94 16.77
C PRO A 229 -3.05 -14.84 17.68
N GLY A 230 -4.34 -14.95 18.04
CA GLY A 230 -5.00 -14.09 19.01
C GLY A 230 -4.50 -14.31 20.45
N PRO A 231 -5.06 -13.60 21.43
CA PRO A 231 -4.60 -13.67 22.83
C PRO A 231 -4.53 -15.11 23.39
N ILE A 232 -5.54 -15.93 23.09
CA ILE A 232 -5.61 -17.34 23.55
C ILE A 232 -4.46 -18.17 22.94
N THR A 233 -4.27 -18.10 21.62
CA THR A 233 -3.19 -18.80 20.92
C THR A 233 -1.81 -18.38 21.44
N ARG A 234 -1.60 -17.08 21.64
CA ARG A 234 -0.32 -16.55 22.16
C ARG A 234 -0.06 -16.96 23.59
N LYS A 235 -1.07 -16.96 24.46
CA LYS A 235 -0.96 -17.48 25.82
C LYS A 235 -0.52 -18.94 25.80
N LYS A 236 -1.12 -19.77 24.96
CA LYS A 236 -0.72 -21.17 24.80
C LYS A 236 0.73 -21.31 24.31
N MET A 237 1.17 -20.51 23.33
CA MET A 237 2.57 -20.50 22.88
C MET A 237 3.55 -20.19 24.02
N LYS A 238 3.23 -19.17 24.83
CA LYS A 238 4.00 -18.77 26.01
C LYS A 238 4.11 -19.89 27.04
N GLU A 239 2.99 -20.52 27.40
CA GLU A 239 2.94 -21.67 28.30
C GLU A 239 3.86 -22.82 27.83
N ILE A 240 3.85 -23.14 26.53
CA ILE A 240 4.68 -24.23 25.96
C ILE A 240 6.16 -23.87 25.98
N LEU A 241 6.49 -22.59 25.78
CA LEU A 241 7.87 -22.10 25.71
C LEU A 241 8.45 -21.72 27.09
N GLY A 242 7.62 -21.62 28.13
CA GLY A 242 8.04 -21.22 29.47
C GLY A 242 8.46 -19.75 29.57
N VAL A 243 7.76 -18.84 28.88
CA VAL A 243 8.04 -17.39 28.82
C VAL A 243 6.83 -16.51 29.04
#